data_AF-A0A0W0FM85-F1
#
_entry.id   AF-A0A0W0FM85-F1
#
_cell.length_a   1.000
_cell.length_b   1.000
_cell.length_c   1.000
_cell.angle_alpha   90.00
_cell.angle_beta   90.00
_cell.angle_gamma   90.00
#
_symmetry.space_group_name_H-M   'P 1'
#
loop_
_entity.id
_entity.type
_entity.pdbx_description
1 polymer ?
#
loop_
_entity_poly.entity_id
_entity_poly.type
_entity_poly.pdbx_seq_one_letter_code
_entity_poly.pdbx_strand_id
1 'polypeptide(L)'
;MSSDNVEDILNDSLSFFGGRPVIERDIITYGPLQLTVAPKVRVPTGTPPTVPSKVFQEGKANTLLADHLFSPSLFLAERIERALIPIHGRTVVELGSGCGLPSILMATMPEPPKIAVLTDYPDEGIMGNLNENVARNASLFSSACTVYCLGYDWGTDVSHLL
;
A
#
# COMPACT_ATOMS: atom_id res chain seq x y z
N MET A 1 3.72 29.67 -13.89
CA MET A 1 4.49 29.53 -12.65
C MET A 1 4.32 28.08 -12.23
N SER A 2 5.34 27.25 -12.46
CA SER A 2 5.29 25.83 -12.12
C SER A 2 5.19 25.71 -10.60
N SER A 3 4.27 24.88 -10.15
CA SER A 3 4.20 24.44 -8.76
C SER A 3 5.30 23.39 -8.56
N ASP A 4 6.54 23.86 -8.45
CA ASP A 4 7.66 22.97 -8.18
C ASP A 4 7.43 22.36 -6.78
N ASN A 5 7.23 21.04 -6.76
CA ASN A 5 7.02 20.30 -5.53
C ASN A 5 8.29 20.41 -4.67
N VAL A 6 8.14 20.85 -3.43
CA VAL A 6 9.26 21.06 -2.51
C VAL A 6 10.13 19.80 -2.34
N GLU A 7 9.53 18.62 -2.47
CA GLU A 7 10.26 17.34 -2.40
C GLU A 7 11.15 17.10 -3.63
N ASP A 8 10.72 17.54 -4.82
CA ASP A 8 11.51 17.44 -6.05
C ASP A 8 12.74 18.35 -5.97
N ILE A 9 12.59 19.56 -5.41
CA ILE A 9 13.69 20.51 -5.18
C ILE A 9 14.76 19.91 -4.25
N LEU A 10 14.32 19.20 -3.21
CA LEU A 10 15.24 18.60 -2.24
C LEU A 10 15.95 17.36 -2.80
N ASN A 11 15.25 16.53 -3.57
CA ASN A 11 15.84 15.38 -4.26
C ASN A 11 16.86 15.81 -5.33
N ASP A 12 16.55 16.85 -6.10
CA ASP A 12 17.49 17.42 -7.07
C ASP A 12 18.72 18.02 -6.39
N SER A 13 18.53 18.68 -5.24
CA SER A 13 19.64 19.21 -4.43
C SER A 13 20.58 18.12 -3.93
N LEU A 14 20.07 16.94 -3.56
CA LEU A 14 20.90 15.80 -3.15
C LEU A 14 21.76 15.28 -4.30
N SER A 15 21.23 15.25 -5.52
CA SER A 15 21.99 14.84 -6.70
C SER A 15 23.16 15.79 -7.02
N PHE A 16 22.96 17.10 -6.79
CA PHE A 16 23.98 18.13 -7.03
C PHE A 16 25.21 17.99 -6.11
N PHE A 17 25.04 17.50 -4.88
CA PHE A 17 26.13 17.26 -3.92
C PHE A 17 26.74 15.84 -4.02
N GLY A 18 26.45 15.10 -5.09
CA GLY A 18 26.96 13.73 -5.28
C GLY A 18 26.23 12.67 -4.44
N GLY A 19 25.09 13.04 -3.85
CA GLY A 19 24.15 12.09 -3.28
C GLY A 19 23.47 11.27 -4.38
N ARG A 20 23.09 10.03 -4.07
CA ARG A 20 22.26 9.24 -4.98
C ARG A 20 20.81 9.74 -4.87
N PRO A 21 20.05 9.85 -5.98
CA PRO A 21 18.62 10.08 -5.91
C PRO A 21 17.99 8.99 -5.03
N VAL A 22 17.18 9.39 -4.05
CA VAL A 22 16.44 8.43 -3.24
C VAL A 22 15.30 7.90 -4.10
N ILE A 23 15.47 6.70 -4.66
CA ILE A 23 14.35 5.98 -5.25
C ILE A 23 13.55 5.46 -4.06
N GLU A 24 12.53 6.20 -3.63
CA GLU A 24 11.58 5.81 -2.57
C GLU A 24 10.82 4.55 -3.00
N ARG A 25 11.44 3.39 -2.80
CA ARG A 25 10.77 2.10 -2.61
C ARG A 25 11.41 1.43 -1.42
N ASP A 26 11.58 2.19 -0.35
CA ASP A 26 12.11 1.67 0.90
C ASP A 26 11.16 0.58 1.38
N ILE A 27 11.70 -0.64 1.44
CA ILE A 27 10.97 -1.78 1.99
C ILE A 27 10.75 -1.47 3.47
N ILE A 28 9.49 -1.27 3.84
CA ILE A 28 9.05 -1.17 5.22
C ILE A 28 8.99 -2.59 5.77
N THR A 29 9.65 -2.82 6.89
CA THR A 29 9.62 -4.12 7.57
C THR A 29 8.79 -4.06 8.84
N TYR A 30 7.96 -5.08 9.04
CA TYR A 30 7.25 -5.32 10.30
C TYR A 30 7.43 -6.81 10.66
N GLY A 31 8.42 -7.10 11.49
CA GLY A 31 8.86 -8.47 11.70
C GLY A 31 9.29 -9.12 10.37
N PRO A 32 8.73 -10.28 9.97
CA PRO A 32 9.04 -10.93 8.70
C PRO A 32 8.34 -10.29 7.50
N LEU A 33 7.37 -9.39 7.73
CA LEU A 33 6.60 -8.76 6.66
C LEU A 33 7.43 -7.70 5.95
N GLN A 34 7.29 -7.65 4.62
CA GLN A 34 7.91 -6.65 3.77
C GLN A 34 6.83 -5.90 3.00
N LEU A 35 6.80 -4.58 3.10
CA LEU A 35 5.76 -3.74 2.53
C LEU A 35 6.37 -2.55 1.80
N THR A 36 5.65 -2.04 0.81
CA THR A 36 5.91 -0.73 0.19
C THR A 36 4.65 0.12 0.27
N VAL A 37 4.79 1.42 0.04
CA VAL A 37 3.69 2.39 -0.02
C VAL A 37 3.39 2.75 -1.47
N ALA A 38 2.18 3.23 -1.75
CA ALA A 38 1.80 3.58 -3.10
C ALA A 38 2.69 4.71 -3.63
N PRO A 39 3.18 4.63 -4.87
CA PRO A 39 4.08 5.64 -5.41
C PRO A 39 3.35 6.98 -5.62
N LYS A 40 4.04 8.07 -5.29
CA LYS A 40 3.52 9.44 -5.40
C LYS A 40 3.16 9.85 -6.84
N VAL A 41 3.97 9.45 -7.83
CA VAL A 41 3.79 9.73 -9.27
C VAL A 41 4.43 8.64 -10.13
N ARG A 42 3.79 8.22 -11.25
CA ARG A 42 4.46 7.43 -12.30
C ARG A 42 5.32 8.35 -13.18
N VAL A 43 6.65 8.35 -12.99
CA VAL A 43 7.59 8.82 -14.01
C VAL A 43 7.95 7.63 -14.91
N PRO A 44 7.72 7.66 -16.24
CA PRO A 44 8.27 6.64 -17.11
C PRO A 44 9.79 6.78 -17.13
N THR A 45 10.50 5.86 -16.50
CA THR A 45 11.96 5.74 -16.66
C THR A 45 12.26 5.34 -18.11
N GLY A 46 12.68 6.32 -18.93
CA GLY A 46 13.42 6.04 -20.17
C GLY A 46 12.74 6.31 -21.52
N THR A 47 11.82 7.27 -21.67
CA THR A 47 11.35 7.67 -23.03
C THR A 47 12.03 8.96 -23.52
N PRO A 48 12.61 8.98 -24.74
CA PRO A 48 13.12 10.20 -25.37
C PRO A 48 11.99 11.18 -25.70
N PRO A 49 12.27 12.48 -25.87
CA PRO A 49 11.28 13.56 -25.90
C PRO A 49 10.51 13.69 -27.24
N THR A 50 10.09 12.59 -27.88
CA THR A 50 9.47 12.62 -29.22
C THR A 50 8.12 11.93 -29.35
N VAL A 51 7.53 11.40 -28.27
CA VAL A 51 6.20 10.77 -28.33
C VAL A 51 5.15 11.72 -27.72
N PRO A 52 3.98 11.94 -28.36
CA PRO A 52 2.98 12.88 -27.85
C PRO A 52 2.54 12.50 -26.44
N SER A 53 2.49 13.50 -25.57
CA SER A 53 2.15 13.44 -24.15
C SER A 53 0.97 12.53 -23.88
N LYS A 54 1.24 11.31 -23.39
CA LYS A 54 0.22 10.52 -22.70
C LYS A 54 -0.16 11.31 -21.46
N VAL A 55 -1.43 11.65 -21.34
CA VAL A 55 -2.02 12.34 -20.18
C VAL A 55 -1.44 11.74 -18.89
N PHE A 56 -0.70 12.56 -18.14
CA PHE A 56 -0.27 12.21 -16.79
C PHE A 56 -1.55 12.06 -15.96
N GLN A 57 -1.94 10.83 -15.62
CA GLN A 57 -2.86 10.67 -14.51
C GLN A 57 -2.04 10.93 -13.24
N GLU A 58 -2.29 12.08 -12.60
CA GLU A 58 -1.88 12.32 -11.23
C GLU A 58 -2.33 11.12 -10.40
N GLY A 59 -1.37 10.33 -9.90
CA GLY A 59 -1.68 9.23 -8.99
C GLY A 59 -2.33 9.84 -7.76
N LYS A 60 -3.47 9.30 -7.32
CA LYS A 60 -4.17 9.85 -6.15
C LYS A 60 -3.48 9.55 -4.82
N ALA A 61 -2.34 8.84 -4.83
CA ALA A 61 -1.62 8.41 -3.63
C ALA A 61 -1.37 9.57 -2.64
N ASN A 62 -0.87 10.71 -3.10
CA ASN A 62 -0.59 11.86 -2.22
C ASN A 62 -1.86 12.53 -1.70
N THR A 63 -2.91 12.57 -2.54
CA THR A 63 -4.19 13.19 -2.16
C THR A 63 -4.97 12.31 -1.19
N LEU A 64 -4.80 10.98 -1.31
CA LEU A 64 -5.46 9.97 -0.51
C LEU A 64 -4.56 9.41 0.61
N LEU A 65 -3.35 9.96 0.77
CA LEU A 65 -2.39 9.55 1.78
C LEU A 65 -2.04 8.05 1.71
N ALA A 66 -1.99 7.45 0.53
CA ALA A 66 -1.62 6.04 0.36
C ALA A 66 -0.09 5.84 0.22
N ASP A 67 0.68 6.93 0.26
CA ASP A 67 2.13 7.02 0.15
C ASP A 67 2.86 6.90 1.50
N HIS A 68 2.13 6.61 2.58
CA HIS A 68 2.70 6.48 3.91
C HIS A 68 2.09 5.31 4.71
N LEU A 69 2.87 4.75 5.64
CA LEU A 69 2.37 3.90 6.71
C LEU A 69 2.10 4.76 7.95
N PHE A 70 0.83 4.93 8.31
CA PHE A 70 0.44 5.75 9.45
C PHE A 70 0.48 4.99 10.78
N SER A 71 0.74 5.72 11.87
CA SER A 71 0.79 5.16 13.23
C SER A 71 -0.46 4.39 13.69
N PRO A 72 -1.71 4.70 13.26
CA PRO A 72 -2.86 3.88 13.62
C PRO A 72 -2.79 2.46 13.04
N SER A 73 -2.16 2.28 11.87
CA SER A 73 -1.95 0.95 11.28
C SER A 73 -0.98 0.13 12.11
N LEU A 74 0.13 0.74 12.56
CA LEU A 74 1.07 0.11 13.50
C LEU A 74 0.42 -0.24 14.84
N PHE A 75 -0.40 0.67 15.37
CA PHE A 75 -1.15 0.43 16.61
C PHE A 75 -2.12 -0.74 16.45
N LEU A 76 -2.84 -0.82 15.34
CA LEU A 76 -3.75 -1.94 15.05
C LEU A 76 -2.97 -3.27 14.91
N ALA A 77 -1.83 -3.24 14.21
CA ALA A 77 -0.93 -4.38 14.07
C ALA A 77 -0.48 -4.92 15.43
N GLU A 78 -0.06 -4.05 16.35
CA GLU A 78 0.30 -4.41 17.72
C GLU A 78 -0.86 -5.11 18.45
N ARG A 79 -2.12 -4.69 18.24
CA ARG A 79 -3.30 -5.33 18.86
C ARG A 79 -3.64 -6.68 18.26
N ILE A 80 -3.41 -6.85 16.96
CA ILE A 80 -3.53 -8.14 16.28
C ILE A 80 -2.49 -9.12 16.81
N GLU A 81 -1.21 -8.73 16.87
CA GLU A 81 -0.12 -9.58 17.39
C GLU A 81 -0.34 -10.01 18.83
N ARG A 82 -0.87 -9.11 19.66
CA ARG A 82 -1.19 -9.39 21.06
C ARG A 82 -2.48 -10.18 21.26
N ALA A 83 -3.13 -10.63 20.17
CA ALA A 83 -4.41 -11.33 20.17
C ALA A 83 -5.52 -10.59 20.96
N LEU A 84 -5.49 -9.25 20.96
CA LEU A 84 -6.49 -8.41 21.62
C LEU A 84 -7.73 -8.18 20.77
N ILE A 85 -7.68 -8.57 19.49
CA ILE A 85 -8.78 -8.50 18.55
C ILE A 85 -9.12 -9.93 18.12
N PRO A 86 -10.34 -10.42 18.36
CA PRO A 86 -10.71 -11.78 17.99
C PRO A 86 -10.91 -11.87 16.48
N ILE A 87 -9.97 -12.52 15.79
CA ILE A 87 -9.96 -12.68 14.32
C ILE A 87 -10.14 -14.13 13.88
N HIS A 88 -9.88 -15.11 14.76
CA HIS A 88 -9.82 -16.52 14.40
C HIS A 88 -11.10 -17.02 13.72
N GLY A 89 -10.95 -17.60 12.53
CA GLY A 89 -12.04 -18.20 11.76
C GLY A 89 -13.08 -17.21 11.22
N ARG A 90 -12.88 -15.90 11.38
CA ARG A 90 -13.81 -14.85 10.93
C ARG A 90 -13.58 -14.47 9.48
N THR A 91 -14.58 -13.81 8.89
CA THR A 91 -14.42 -13.01 7.67
C THR A 91 -14.17 -11.57 8.09
N VAL A 92 -13.06 -10.99 7.65
CA VAL A 92 -12.63 -9.63 8.01
C VAL A 92 -12.50 -8.80 6.74
N VAL A 93 -13.01 -7.57 6.77
CA VAL A 93 -12.82 -6.57 5.72
C VAL A 93 -12.08 -5.38 6.33
N GLU A 94 -11.00 -4.95 5.70
CA GLU A 94 -10.26 -3.73 6.04
C GLU A 94 -10.58 -2.63 5.03
N LEU A 95 -10.97 -1.45 5.53
CA LEU A 95 -11.30 -0.28 4.72
C LEU A 95 -10.15 0.72 4.77
N GLY A 96 -9.63 1.12 3.60
CA GLY A 96 -8.48 2.03 3.52
C GLY A 96 -7.20 1.35 4.01
N SER A 97 -6.87 0.20 3.42
CA SER A 97 -5.74 -0.64 3.82
C SER A 97 -4.36 0.03 3.67
N GLY A 98 -4.21 1.03 2.80
CA GLY A 98 -2.96 1.67 2.45
C GLY A 98 -1.96 0.64 1.91
N CYS A 99 -0.91 0.34 2.68
CA CYS A 99 0.04 -0.73 2.37
C CYS A 99 -0.41 -2.13 2.81
N GLY A 100 -1.50 -2.25 3.57
CA GLY A 100 -2.13 -3.52 3.95
C GLY A 100 -1.57 -4.19 5.21
N LEU A 101 -0.77 -3.49 6.02
CA LEU A 101 -0.09 -4.06 7.19
C LEU A 101 -1.03 -4.88 8.11
N PRO A 102 -2.18 -4.36 8.58
CA PRO A 102 -3.01 -5.10 9.54
C PRO A 102 -3.56 -6.40 8.96
N SER A 103 -4.11 -6.38 7.75
CA SER A 103 -4.68 -7.59 7.15
C SER A 103 -3.63 -8.61 6.70
N ILE A 104 -2.50 -8.16 6.18
CA ILE A 104 -1.36 -9.04 5.86
C ILE A 104 -0.86 -9.73 7.13
N LEU A 105 -0.74 -8.99 8.24
CA LEU A 105 -0.36 -9.55 9.53
C LEU A 105 -1.40 -10.56 10.05
N MET A 106 -2.70 -10.24 9.99
CA MET A 106 -3.76 -11.18 10.39
C MET A 106 -3.63 -12.53 9.67
N ALA A 107 -3.30 -12.51 8.38
CA ALA A 107 -3.14 -13.72 7.57
C ALA A 107 -1.93 -14.59 7.97
N THR A 108 -0.95 -14.03 8.68
CA THR A 108 0.23 -14.78 9.18
C THR A 108 0.06 -15.28 10.63
N MET A 109 -1.01 -14.92 11.32
CA MET A 109 -1.20 -15.29 12.72
C MET A 109 -1.42 -16.81 12.90
N PRO A 110 -1.03 -17.39 14.05
CA PRO A 110 -1.30 -18.80 14.35
C PRO A 110 -2.80 -19.14 14.37
N GLU A 111 -3.63 -18.20 14.82
CA GLU A 111 -5.09 -18.28 14.81
C GLU A 111 -5.66 -17.23 13.84
N PRO A 112 -5.54 -17.43 12.52
CA PRO A 112 -5.85 -16.41 11.52
C PRO A 112 -7.36 -16.32 11.26
N PRO A 113 -7.84 -15.26 10.59
CA PRO A 113 -9.18 -15.24 10.01
C PRO A 113 -9.31 -16.32 8.93
N LYS A 114 -10.55 -16.72 8.66
CA LYS A 114 -10.86 -17.59 7.52
C LYS A 114 -10.69 -16.82 6.20
N ILE A 115 -11.13 -15.57 6.19
CA ILE A 115 -11.06 -14.68 5.03
C ILE A 115 -10.61 -13.29 5.50
N ALA A 116 -9.63 -12.72 4.82
CA ALA A 116 -9.24 -11.31 4.96
C ALA A 116 -9.39 -10.60 3.60
N VAL A 117 -10.22 -9.57 3.56
CA VAL A 117 -10.44 -8.73 2.38
C VAL A 117 -9.81 -7.36 2.65
N LEU A 118 -8.74 -7.05 1.94
CA LEU A 118 -8.11 -5.74 1.93
C LEU A 118 -8.83 -4.86 0.91
N THR A 119 -9.18 -3.64 1.30
CA THR A 119 -9.79 -2.69 0.37
C THR A 119 -9.18 -1.31 0.47
N ASP A 120 -9.03 -0.67 -0.68
CA ASP A 120 -8.63 0.73 -0.79
C ASP A 120 -9.27 1.37 -2.02
N TYR A 121 -9.08 2.67 -2.18
CA TYR A 121 -9.60 3.42 -3.30
C TYR A 121 -9.16 2.78 -4.63
N PRO A 122 -10.07 2.64 -5.62
CA PRO A 122 -9.80 1.93 -6.88
C PRO A 122 -8.92 2.75 -7.85
N ASP A 123 -7.71 3.08 -7.40
CA ASP A 123 -6.62 3.71 -8.15
C ASP A 123 -5.56 2.66 -8.51
N GLU A 124 -5.04 2.69 -9.74
CA GLU A 124 -4.06 1.71 -10.21
C GLU A 124 -2.77 1.69 -9.39
N GLY A 125 -2.31 2.85 -8.89
CA GLY A 125 -1.09 2.96 -8.10
C GLY A 125 -1.28 2.40 -6.70
N ILE A 126 -2.39 2.75 -6.06
CA ILE A 126 -2.76 2.27 -4.72
C ILE A 126 -2.99 0.76 -4.75
N MET A 127 -3.91 0.31 -5.61
CA MET A 127 -4.25 -1.11 -5.71
C MET A 127 -3.08 -1.93 -6.24
N GLY A 128 -2.26 -1.39 -7.15
CA GLY A 128 -1.04 -2.04 -7.62
C GLY A 128 -0.07 -2.34 -6.48
N ASN A 129 0.24 -1.32 -5.66
CA ASN A 129 1.10 -1.48 -4.49
C ASN A 129 0.52 -2.46 -3.45
N LEU A 130 -0.79 -2.35 -3.17
CA LEU A 130 -1.45 -3.23 -2.21
C LEU A 130 -1.41 -4.70 -2.67
N ASN A 131 -1.67 -4.97 -3.95
CA ASN A 131 -1.54 -6.30 -4.54
C ASN A 131 -0.10 -6.82 -4.50
N GLU A 132 0.89 -5.98 -4.80
CA GLU A 132 2.30 -6.34 -4.71
C GLU A 132 2.71 -6.70 -3.28
N ASN A 133 2.23 -5.96 -2.27
CA ASN A 133 2.47 -6.29 -0.87
C ASN A 133 1.84 -7.62 -0.46
N VAL A 134 0.61 -7.89 -0.87
CA VAL A 134 -0.05 -9.19 -0.63
C VAL A 134 0.78 -10.32 -1.26
N ALA A 135 1.16 -10.18 -2.53
CA ALA A 135 1.94 -11.19 -3.24
C ALA A 135 3.32 -11.41 -2.61
N ARG A 136 4.00 -10.35 -2.19
CA ARG A 136 5.33 -10.40 -1.55
C ARG A 136 5.33 -11.21 -0.26
N ASN A 137 4.24 -11.17 0.50
CA ASN A 137 4.11 -11.84 1.79
C ASN A 137 3.33 -13.16 1.72
N ALA A 138 2.84 -13.57 0.55
CA ALA A 138 1.93 -14.70 0.41
C ALA A 138 2.49 -16.04 0.92
N SER A 139 3.81 -16.23 0.87
CA SER A 139 4.48 -17.43 1.42
C SER A 139 4.43 -17.52 2.95
N LEU A 140 4.12 -16.43 3.63
CA LEU A 140 3.99 -16.36 5.09
C LEU A 140 2.55 -16.61 5.56
N PHE A 141 1.58 -16.61 4.64
CA PHE A 141 0.18 -16.75 5.00
C PHE A 141 -0.12 -18.16 5.51
N SER A 142 -0.95 -18.22 6.54
CA SER A 142 -1.52 -19.48 6.99
C SER A 142 -2.41 -20.07 5.91
N SER A 143 -2.31 -21.38 5.68
CA SER A 143 -3.18 -22.11 4.75
C SER A 143 -4.66 -22.09 5.16
N ALA A 144 -4.96 -21.70 6.40
CA ALA A 144 -6.32 -21.53 6.91
C ALA A 144 -6.95 -20.16 6.55
N CYS A 145 -6.18 -19.22 5.99
CA CYS A 145 -6.63 -17.88 5.63
C CYS A 145 -6.65 -17.69 4.11
N THR A 146 -7.79 -17.25 3.58
CA THR A 146 -7.88 -16.75 2.19
C THR A 146 -7.78 -15.24 2.19
N VAL A 147 -6.88 -14.68 1.38
CA VAL A 147 -6.64 -13.24 1.29
C VAL A 147 -7.14 -12.71 -0.06
N TYR A 148 -7.95 -11.65 -0.02
CA TYR A 148 -8.44 -10.93 -1.20
C TYR A 148 -8.02 -9.46 -1.14
N CYS A 149 -7.81 -8.85 -2.30
CA CYS A 149 -7.50 -7.44 -2.46
C CYS A 149 -8.48 -6.85 -3.48
N LEU A 150 -9.34 -5.93 -3.05
CA LEU A 150 -10.45 -5.39 -3.86
C LEU A 150 -10.49 -3.87 -3.79
N GLY A 151 -10.75 -3.22 -4.92
CA GLY A 151 -10.98 -1.77 -4.94
C GLY A 151 -12.34 -1.43 -4.33
N TYR A 152 -12.39 -0.42 -3.48
CA TYR A 152 -13.61 0.10 -2.88
C TYR A 152 -13.50 1.59 -2.55
N ASP A 153 -14.40 2.38 -3.16
CA ASP A 153 -14.57 3.79 -2.84
C ASP A 153 -15.67 3.94 -1.78
N TRP A 154 -15.38 4.69 -0.71
CA TRP A 154 -16.27 4.74 0.46
C TRP A 154 -17.62 5.39 0.11
N GLY A 155 -18.70 4.77 0.56
CA GLY A 155 -20.06 5.24 0.29
C GLY A 155 -20.63 4.75 -1.05
N THR A 156 -19.91 3.89 -1.77
CA THR A 156 -20.42 3.19 -2.96
C THR A 156 -21.07 1.85 -2.61
N ASP A 157 -21.64 1.17 -3.61
CA ASP A 157 -22.27 -0.15 -3.42
C ASP A 157 -21.27 -1.19 -2.90
N VAL A 158 -21.70 -1.99 -1.92
CA VAL A 158 -20.84 -2.96 -1.22
C VAL A 158 -21.07 -4.41 -1.69
N SER A 159 -21.94 -4.66 -2.67
CA SER A 159 -22.38 -6.02 -3.00
C SER A 159 -21.23 -6.92 -3.42
N HIS A 160 -20.16 -6.36 -4.01
CA HIS A 160 -18.97 -7.13 -4.42
C HIS A 160 -17.99 -7.44 -3.29
N LEU A 161 -18.21 -6.90 -2.09
CA LEU A 161 -17.39 -7.16 -0.89
C LEU A 161 -17.99 -8.21 0.05
N LEU A 162 -19.24 -8.62 -0.18
CA LEU A 162 -20.03 -9.54 0.66
C LEU A 162 -20.09 -10.95 0.08
#